data_AF-A0A507FP75-F1
#
_entry.id   AF-A0A507FP75-F1
#
_cell.length_a   1.000
_cell.length_b   1.000
_cell.length_c   1.000
_cell.angle_alpha   90.00
_cell.angle_beta   90.00
_cell.angle_gamma   90.00
#
_symmetry.space_group_name_H-M   'P 1'
#
loop_
_entity.id
_entity.type
_entity.pdbx_description
1 polymer ?
#
loop_
_entity_poly.entity_id
_entity_poly.type
_entity_poly.pdbx_seq_one_letter_code
_entity_poly.pdbx_strand_id
1 'polypeptide(L)'
;MYVYSDAEDTSGSGISVLNFLIIGALCGFIIAISVIGLLATAVKLLQDKSGKFWILGTFMSIFNVTCVVFMCLFIWCVELSESNCYGGYFVQNFFFHAFCVSFDSFILYRAYGTCGWNQWVLLGSIVLVLHRIGWWAADLKESYGYWDSGIRTCGYYQNPNTAVGSNCADILADVFSTAISLGFNLQYLNTNWMNTLKIIIQENS
;
A
#
# COMPACT_ATOMS: atom_id res chain seq x y z
N MET A 1 -0.11 15.14 -4.95
CA MET A 1 -0.70 16.43 -5.38
C MET A 1 0.03 17.52 -4.62
N TYR A 2 1.04 18.15 -5.22
CA TYR A 2 1.72 19.28 -4.61
C TYR A 2 0.93 20.54 -4.95
N VAL A 3 0.43 21.22 -3.93
CA VAL A 3 -0.25 22.51 -4.07
C VAL A 3 0.83 23.58 -4.14
N TYR A 4 1.00 24.18 -5.32
CA TYR A 4 1.68 25.47 -5.47
C TYR A 4 0.67 26.54 -5.04
N SER A 5 1.02 27.33 -4.03
CA SER A 5 0.33 28.57 -3.70
C SER A 5 1.38 29.68 -3.71
N ASP A 6 1.28 30.56 -4.70
CA ASP A 6 2.03 31.81 -4.75
C ASP A 6 1.49 32.79 -3.70
N ALA A 7 2.37 33.32 -2.83
CA ALA A 7 2.58 34.77 -2.62
C ALA A 7 3.36 35.07 -1.31
N GLU A 8 4.43 35.84 -1.49
CA GLU A 8 5.15 36.75 -0.57
C GLU A 8 6.13 36.22 0.50
N ASP A 9 7.40 36.17 0.06
CA ASP A 9 8.67 36.55 0.71
C ASP A 9 8.73 36.74 2.25
N THR A 10 9.46 35.82 2.89
CA THR A 10 10.66 36.15 3.69
C THR A 10 11.47 34.87 3.96
N SER A 11 12.56 34.70 3.20
CA SER A 11 13.80 33.97 3.55
C SER A 11 13.65 32.74 4.46
N GLY A 12 13.35 31.61 3.85
CA GLY A 12 13.39 30.30 4.48
C GLY A 12 12.42 29.34 3.80
N SER A 13 12.79 28.83 2.63
CA SER A 13 12.10 27.74 1.93
C SER A 13 12.27 26.41 2.68
N GLY A 14 11.90 26.42 3.96
CA GLY A 14 11.79 25.25 4.81
C GLY A 14 10.33 24.88 4.98
N ILE A 15 10.06 23.59 5.13
CA ILE A 15 8.74 23.11 5.56
C ILE A 15 8.36 23.86 6.84
N SER A 16 7.16 24.47 6.88
CA SER A 16 6.71 25.15 8.09
C SER A 16 6.72 24.17 9.27
N VAL A 17 7.08 24.63 10.47
CA VAL A 17 7.12 23.77 11.68
C VAL A 17 5.79 23.03 11.87
N LEU A 18 4.68 23.69 11.55
CA LEU A 18 3.36 23.08 11.56
C LEU A 18 3.23 21.91 10.57
N ASN A 19 3.68 22.08 9.32
CA ASN A 19 3.64 21.01 8.32
C ASN A 19 4.50 19.82 8.75
N PHE A 20 5.69 20.07 9.32
CA PHE A 20 6.55 19.02 9.84
C PHE A 20 5.88 18.24 10.99
N LEU A 21 5.25 18.94 11.93
CA LEU A 21 4.52 18.32 13.04
C LEU A 21 3.33 17.48 12.56
N ILE A 22 2.56 17.99 11.58
CA ILE A 22 1.42 17.27 11.01
C ILE A 22 1.91 15.99 10.31
N ILE A 23 2.93 16.09 9.46
CA ILE A 23 3.50 14.94 8.75
C ILE A 23 4.04 13.91 9.75
N GLY A 24 4.81 14.35 10.74
CA GLY A 24 5.35 13.46 11.78
C GLY A 24 4.25 12.73 12.57
N ALA A 25 3.18 13.44 12.94
CA ALA A 25 2.03 12.84 13.63
C ALA A 25 1.30 11.81 12.76
N LEU A 26 1.09 12.12 11.47
CA LEU A 26 0.45 11.18 10.53
C LEU A 26 1.31 9.93 10.32
N CYS A 27 2.61 10.09 10.08
CA CYS A 27 3.54 8.95 9.95
C CYS A 27 3.56 8.11 11.22
N GLY A 28 3.62 8.73 12.40
CA GLY A 28 3.58 8.04 13.69
C GLY A 28 2.29 7.23 13.89
N PHE A 29 1.15 7.80 13.49
CA PHE A 29 -0.15 7.10 13.56
C PHE A 29 -0.20 5.90 12.62
N ILE A 30 0.29 6.04 11.38
CA ILE A 30 0.33 4.94 10.41
C ILE A 30 1.26 3.81 10.89
N ILE A 31 2.42 4.16 11.46
CA ILE A 31 3.33 3.19 12.07
C ILE A 31 2.62 2.45 13.21
N ALA A 32 1.93 3.17 14.09
CA ALA A 32 1.21 2.56 15.21
C ALA A 32 0.12 1.57 14.74
N ILE A 33 -0.69 1.95 13.74
CA ILE A 33 -1.68 1.04 13.13
C ILE A 33 -1.00 -0.20 12.55
N SER A 34 0.11 -0.02 11.84
CA SER A 34 0.82 -1.12 11.19
C SER A 34 1.41 -2.10 12.21
N VAL A 35 1.95 -1.59 13.32
CA VAL A 35 2.44 -2.41 14.44
C VAL A 35 1.30 -3.18 15.11
N ILE A 36 0.15 -2.54 15.34
CA ILE A 36 -1.04 -3.23 15.86
C ILE A 36 -1.48 -4.33 14.89
N GLY A 37 -1.44 -4.07 13.58
CA GLY A 37 -1.71 -5.06 12.53
C GLY A 37 -0.78 -6.27 12.59
N LEU A 38 0.52 -6.05 12.83
CA LEU A 38 1.50 -7.13 13.01
C LEU A 38 1.20 -7.95 14.26
N LEU A 39 0.93 -7.30 15.40
CA LEU A 39 0.58 -7.99 16.64
C LEU A 39 -0.69 -8.82 16.49
N ALA A 40 -1.75 -8.26 15.89
CA ALA A 40 -2.99 -8.97 15.62
C ALA A 40 -2.76 -10.17 14.69
N THR A 41 -1.92 -10.01 13.67
CA THR A 41 -1.56 -11.10 12.75
C THR A 41 -0.79 -12.20 13.47
N ALA A 42 0.19 -11.86 14.30
CA ALA A 42 0.97 -12.80 15.09
C ALA A 42 0.09 -13.59 16.07
N VAL A 43 -0.79 -12.91 16.82
CA VAL A 43 -1.75 -13.56 17.73
C VAL A 43 -2.63 -14.54 16.96
N LYS A 44 -3.15 -14.13 15.79
CA LYS A 44 -4.01 -14.98 14.97
C LYS A 44 -3.29 -16.18 14.37
N LEU A 45 -2.01 -16.04 13.98
CA LEU A 45 -1.17 -17.16 13.55
C LEU A 45 -0.93 -18.17 14.68
N LEU A 46 -0.71 -17.69 15.91
CA LEU A 46 -0.52 -18.56 17.07
C LEU A 46 -1.81 -19.29 17.49
N GLN A 47 -2.96 -18.69 17.24
CA GLN A 47 -4.27 -19.29 17.55
C GLN A 47 -4.79 -20.21 16.44
N ASP A 48 -4.30 -20.09 15.20
CA ASP A 48 -4.78 -20.88 14.08
C ASP A 48 -4.30 -22.34 14.14
N LYS A 49 -5.17 -23.22 14.63
CA LYS A 49 -4.93 -24.67 14.64
C LYS A 49 -5.12 -25.33 13.27
N SER A 50 -5.78 -24.65 12.33
CA SER A 50 -6.13 -25.22 11.02
C SER A 50 -5.00 -25.15 10.01
N GLY A 51 -4.00 -24.29 10.25
CA GLY A 51 -2.90 -24.04 9.32
C GLY A 51 -3.39 -23.45 7.99
N LYS A 52 -4.54 -22.76 7.97
CA LYS A 52 -5.09 -22.14 6.75
C LYS A 52 -4.79 -20.63 6.70
N PHE A 53 -4.49 -20.02 7.85
CA PHE A 53 -4.28 -18.58 7.96
C PHE A 53 -2.87 -18.14 7.54
N TRP A 54 -1.88 -19.04 7.45
CA TRP A 54 -0.48 -18.66 7.23
C TRP A 54 -0.24 -17.85 5.94
N ILE A 55 -0.94 -18.17 4.84
CA ILE A 55 -0.81 -17.43 3.58
C ILE A 55 -1.30 -16.00 3.76
N LEU A 56 -2.48 -15.85 4.35
CA LEU A 56 -3.08 -14.55 4.61
C LEU A 56 -2.25 -13.73 5.62
N GLY A 57 -1.79 -14.38 6.68
CA GLY A 57 -0.91 -13.78 7.67
C GLY A 57 0.44 -13.35 7.09
N THR A 58 0.96 -14.06 6.09
CA THR A 58 2.18 -13.67 5.35
C THR A 58 1.95 -12.37 4.59
N PHE A 59 0.88 -12.27 3.80
CA PHE A 59 0.53 -11.03 3.10
C PHE A 59 0.35 -9.86 4.07
N MET A 60 -0.40 -10.06 5.16
CA MET A 60 -0.61 -9.02 6.18
C MET A 60 0.70 -8.61 6.84
N SER A 61 1.60 -9.56 7.11
CA SER A 61 2.90 -9.24 7.72
C SER A 61 3.78 -8.45 6.77
N ILE A 62 3.88 -8.86 5.50
CA ILE A 62 4.68 -8.14 4.49
C ILE A 62 4.13 -6.71 4.30
N PHE A 63 2.82 -6.56 4.16
CA PHE A 63 2.17 -5.25 4.03
C PHE A 63 2.50 -4.33 5.22
N ASN A 64 2.31 -4.79 6.46
CA ASN A 64 2.56 -3.96 7.62
C ASN A 64 4.06 -3.66 7.82
N VAL A 65 4.95 -4.62 7.58
CA VAL A 65 6.42 -4.40 7.67
C VAL A 65 6.87 -3.38 6.64
N THR A 66 6.47 -3.54 5.37
CA THR A 66 6.82 -2.59 4.31
C THR A 66 6.26 -1.20 4.59
N CYS A 67 5.05 -1.08 5.15
CA CYS A 67 4.47 0.18 5.59
C CYS A 67 5.32 0.87 6.68
N VAL A 68 5.71 0.14 7.72
CA VAL A 68 6.55 0.68 8.80
C VAL A 68 7.89 1.16 8.24
N VAL A 69 8.55 0.34 7.43
CA VAL A 69 9.84 0.69 6.83
C VAL A 69 9.70 1.92 5.93
N PHE A 70 8.67 1.96 5.08
CA PHE A 70 8.40 3.11 4.22
C PHE A 70 8.19 4.40 5.02
N MET A 71 7.37 4.37 6.09
CA MET A 71 7.13 5.56 6.93
C MET A 71 8.40 6.02 7.66
N CYS A 72 9.24 5.10 8.13
CA CYS A 72 10.53 5.44 8.71
C CYS A 72 11.48 6.07 7.68
N LEU A 73 11.54 5.51 6.46
CA LEU A 73 12.35 6.05 5.37
C LEU A 73 11.84 7.42 4.92
N PHE A 74 10.53 7.63 4.91
CA PHE A 74 9.91 8.92 4.56
C PHE A 74 10.35 10.03 5.53
N ILE A 75 10.35 9.77 6.84
CA ILE A 75 10.87 10.70 7.84
C ILE A 75 12.37 10.90 7.67
N TRP A 76 13.13 9.81 7.47
CA TRP A 76 14.58 9.87 7.27
C TRP A 76 14.96 10.71 6.04
N CYS A 77 14.14 10.72 4.99
CA CYS A 77 14.44 11.46 3.76
C CYS A 77 14.46 12.98 3.96
N VAL A 78 13.89 13.50 5.04
CA VAL A 78 13.98 14.93 5.42
C VAL A 78 15.41 15.34 5.77
N GLU A 79 16.20 14.41 6.32
CA GLU A 79 17.57 14.64 6.80
C GLU A 79 18.65 14.19 5.78
N LEU A 80 18.26 13.97 4.52
CA LEU A 80 19.22 13.58 3.49
C LEU A 80 20.16 14.73 3.14
N SER A 81 21.39 14.35 2.82
CA SER A 81 22.48 15.19 2.36
C SER A 81 22.77 14.93 0.87
N GLU A 82 23.64 15.73 0.27
CA GLU A 82 24.03 15.58 -1.14
C GLU A 82 24.51 14.16 -1.49
N SER A 83 25.29 13.53 -0.61
CA SER A 83 25.93 12.23 -0.87
C SER A 83 24.97 11.05 -0.89
N ASN A 84 23.84 11.15 -0.17
CA ASN A 84 22.86 10.07 -0.02
C ASN A 84 21.48 10.43 -0.59
N CYS A 85 21.29 11.62 -1.15
CA CYS A 85 20.01 12.09 -1.66
C CYS A 85 19.38 11.15 -2.69
N TYR A 86 20.15 10.81 -3.74
CA TYR A 86 19.70 9.90 -4.79
C TYR A 86 19.35 8.51 -4.24
N GLY A 87 20.26 7.92 -3.44
CA GLY A 87 20.09 6.58 -2.88
C GLY A 87 18.96 6.50 -1.84
N GLY A 88 18.79 7.52 -1.01
CA GLY A 88 17.75 7.60 0.01
C GLY A 88 16.36 7.58 -0.62
N TYR A 89 16.11 8.45 -1.59
CA TYR A 89 14.83 8.44 -2.31
C TYR A 89 14.61 7.20 -3.16
N PHE A 90 15.67 6.60 -3.72
CA PHE A 90 15.55 5.32 -4.41
C PHE A 90 15.03 4.21 -3.47
N VAL A 91 15.63 4.08 -2.28
CA VAL A 91 15.21 3.08 -1.29
C VAL A 91 13.81 3.40 -0.75
N GLN A 92 13.50 4.67 -0.48
CA GLN A 92 12.16 5.09 -0.08
C GLN A 92 11.12 4.70 -1.14
N ASN A 93 11.38 5.00 -2.42
CA ASN A 93 10.47 4.68 -3.51
C ASN A 93 10.30 3.17 -3.70
N PHE A 94 11.38 2.40 -3.53
CA PHE A 94 11.32 0.94 -3.54
C PHE A 94 10.34 0.40 -2.49
N PHE A 95 10.43 0.87 -1.24
CA PHE A 95 9.54 0.42 -0.17
C PHE A 95 8.11 0.93 -0.32
N PHE A 96 7.91 2.12 -0.90
CA PHE A 96 6.58 2.62 -1.25
C PHE A 96 5.85 1.65 -2.21
N HIS A 97 6.49 1.28 -3.31
CA HIS A 97 5.90 0.34 -4.27
C HIS A 97 5.78 -1.08 -3.69
N ALA A 98 6.75 -1.54 -2.91
CA ALA A 98 6.64 -2.84 -2.22
C ALA A 98 5.42 -2.89 -1.29
N PHE A 99 5.12 -1.79 -0.58
CA PHE A 99 3.91 -1.63 0.22
C PHE A 99 2.65 -1.72 -0.64
N CYS A 100 2.56 -0.95 -1.73
CA CYS A 100 1.41 -0.97 -2.64
C CYS A 100 1.17 -2.35 -3.28
N VAL A 101 2.20 -2.99 -3.83
CA VAL A 101 2.10 -4.33 -4.45
C VAL A 101 1.64 -5.36 -3.43
N SER A 102 2.12 -5.27 -2.19
CA SER A 102 1.71 -6.18 -1.10
C SER A 102 0.23 -6.01 -0.76
N PHE A 103 -0.26 -4.77 -0.77
CA PHE A 103 -1.68 -4.46 -0.54
C PHE A 103 -2.57 -5.01 -1.66
N ASP A 104 -2.23 -4.74 -2.93
CA ASP A 104 -2.96 -5.25 -4.09
C ASP A 104 -3.03 -6.78 -4.07
N SER A 105 -1.89 -7.42 -3.78
CA SER A 105 -1.78 -8.88 -3.69
C SER A 105 -2.69 -9.45 -2.60
N PHE A 106 -2.76 -8.79 -1.43
CA PHE A 106 -3.65 -9.18 -0.34
C PHE A 106 -5.13 -9.07 -0.74
N ILE A 107 -5.53 -7.96 -1.33
CA ILE A 107 -6.92 -7.71 -1.75
C ILE A 107 -7.32 -8.70 -2.86
N LEU A 108 -6.48 -8.91 -3.85
CA LEU A 108 -6.72 -9.86 -4.95
C LEU A 108 -6.78 -11.31 -4.45
N TYR A 109 -5.94 -11.68 -3.49
CA TYR A 109 -6.00 -13.00 -2.85
C TYR A 109 -7.31 -13.21 -2.08
N ARG A 110 -7.81 -12.16 -1.40
CA ARG A 110 -9.12 -12.20 -0.73
C ARG A 110 -10.25 -12.42 -1.73
N ALA A 111 -10.28 -11.68 -2.83
CA ALA A 111 -11.28 -11.87 -3.88
C ALA A 111 -11.24 -13.28 -4.49
N TYR A 112 -10.04 -13.82 -4.69
CA TYR A 112 -9.86 -15.20 -5.15
C TYR A 112 -10.47 -16.24 -4.18
N GLY A 113 -10.30 -16.03 -2.86
CA GLY A 113 -10.96 -16.86 -1.85
C GLY A 113 -12.49 -16.74 -1.90
N THR A 114 -13.03 -15.53 -2.07
CA THR A 114 -14.47 -15.26 -2.13
C THR A 114 -15.15 -15.90 -3.35
N CYS A 115 -14.45 -16.01 -4.49
CA CYS A 115 -14.98 -16.65 -5.69
C CYS A 115 -14.86 -18.19 -5.70
N GLY A 116 -14.58 -18.81 -4.55
CA GLY A 116 -14.46 -20.26 -4.43
C GLY A 116 -13.23 -20.84 -5.13
N TRP A 117 -12.11 -20.10 -5.14
CA TRP A 117 -10.85 -20.56 -5.72
C TRP A 117 -10.90 -20.79 -7.24
N ASN A 118 -11.66 -19.94 -7.95
CA ASN A 118 -11.77 -19.99 -9.40
C ASN A 118 -10.44 -19.62 -10.10
N GLN A 119 -9.88 -20.56 -10.87
CA GLN A 119 -8.59 -20.40 -11.55
C GLN A 119 -8.52 -19.18 -12.50
N TRP A 120 -9.63 -18.76 -13.08
CA TRP A 120 -9.67 -17.57 -13.94
C TRP A 120 -9.45 -16.29 -13.13
N VAL A 121 -9.99 -16.23 -11.91
CA VAL A 121 -9.75 -15.10 -11.01
C VAL A 121 -8.30 -15.10 -10.55
N LEU A 122 -7.72 -16.26 -10.24
CA LEU A 122 -6.29 -16.37 -9.91
C LEU A 122 -5.41 -15.84 -11.05
N LEU A 123 -5.68 -16.27 -12.29
CA LEU A 123 -4.92 -15.82 -13.46
C LEU A 123 -5.04 -14.30 -13.64
N GLY A 124 -6.25 -13.75 -13.53
CA GLY A 124 -6.49 -12.30 -13.58
C GLY A 124 -5.72 -11.55 -12.49
N SER A 125 -5.77 -12.04 -11.25
CA SER A 125 -5.00 -11.48 -10.12
C SER A 125 -3.50 -11.49 -10.38
N ILE A 126 -2.93 -12.58 -10.90
CA ILE A 126 -1.50 -12.67 -11.24
C ILE A 126 -1.13 -11.63 -12.30
N VAL A 127 -1.94 -11.49 -13.35
CA VAL A 127 -1.69 -10.51 -14.42
C VAL A 127 -1.69 -9.09 -13.87
N LEU A 128 -2.63 -8.76 -12.97
CA LEU A 128 -2.72 -7.42 -12.36
C LEU A 128 -1.51 -7.14 -11.45
N VAL A 129 -1.06 -8.10 -10.65
CA VAL A 129 0.14 -7.96 -9.82
C VAL A 129 1.38 -7.76 -10.70
N LEU A 130 1.54 -8.53 -11.78
CA LEU A 130 2.66 -8.37 -12.72
C LEU A 130 2.63 -7.01 -13.41
N HIS A 131 1.43 -6.54 -13.80
CA HIS A 131 1.25 -5.21 -14.35
C HIS A 131 1.68 -4.12 -13.35
N ARG A 132 1.34 -4.27 -12.05
CA ARG A 132 1.80 -3.36 -10.99
C ARG A 132 3.31 -3.39 -10.80
N ILE A 133 3.93 -4.57 -10.83
CA ILE A 133 5.40 -4.71 -10.75
C ILE A 133 6.08 -4.05 -11.97
N GLY A 134 5.45 -4.10 -13.16
CA GLY A 134 5.94 -3.39 -14.33
C GLY A 134 6.00 -1.87 -14.12
N TRP A 135 4.93 -1.29 -13.56
CA TRP A 135 4.90 0.13 -13.20
C TRP A 135 5.87 0.50 -12.09
N TRP A 136 6.05 -0.37 -11.10
CA TRP A 136 7.07 -0.22 -10.07
C TRP A 136 8.48 -0.12 -10.69
N ALA A 137 8.84 -1.05 -11.58
CA ALA A 137 10.15 -1.04 -12.23
C ALA A 137 10.35 0.21 -13.11
N ALA A 138 9.31 0.64 -13.84
CA ALA A 138 9.35 1.86 -14.62
C ALA A 138 9.54 3.10 -13.73
N ASP A 139 8.83 3.17 -12.61
CA ASP A 139 8.92 4.31 -11.69
C ASP A 139 10.28 4.41 -10.99
N LEU A 140 10.86 3.27 -10.58
CA LEU A 140 12.22 3.24 -10.01
C LEU A 140 13.30 3.73 -10.98
N LYS A 141 13.06 3.60 -12.27
CA LYS A 141 14.00 4.02 -13.32
C LYS A 141 13.85 5.51 -13.64
N GLU A 142 12.61 6.00 -13.69
CA GLU A 142 12.29 7.33 -14.21
C GLU A 142 12.13 8.41 -13.11
N SER A 143 11.89 7.99 -11.85
CA SER A 143 11.77 8.88 -10.69
C SER A 143 13.02 8.80 -9.82
N TYR A 144 13.50 9.93 -9.30
CA TYR A 144 14.78 9.98 -8.58
C TYR A 144 14.86 11.15 -7.59
N GLY A 145 15.74 11.01 -6.60
CA GLY A 145 16.15 12.10 -5.71
C GLY A 145 17.19 13.00 -6.37
N TYR A 146 17.07 14.31 -6.20
CA TYR A 146 18.04 15.29 -6.68
C TYR A 146 18.40 16.28 -5.58
N TRP A 147 19.68 16.66 -5.50
CA TRP A 147 20.15 17.64 -4.53
C TRP A 147 20.01 19.05 -5.10
N ASP A 148 19.30 19.92 -4.39
CA ASP A 148 19.24 21.35 -4.71
C ASP A 148 20.31 22.10 -3.91
N SER A 149 21.37 22.53 -4.59
CA SER A 149 22.48 23.25 -3.98
C SER A 149 22.13 24.68 -3.54
N GLY A 150 21.08 25.28 -4.10
CA GLY A 150 20.65 26.63 -3.76
C GLY A 150 20.02 26.70 -2.38
N ILE A 151 19.11 25.77 -2.11
CA ILE A 151 18.40 25.68 -0.82
C ILE A 151 18.97 24.62 0.13
N ARG A 152 19.98 23.86 -0.31
CA ARG A 152 20.67 22.80 0.45
C ARG A 152 19.71 21.72 0.96
N THR A 153 18.78 21.31 0.12
CA THR A 153 17.80 20.28 0.44
C THR A 153 17.75 19.20 -0.63
N CYS A 154 17.42 17.98 -0.23
CA CYS A 154 17.16 16.88 -1.14
C CYS A 154 15.70 16.95 -1.62
N GLY A 155 15.49 17.09 -2.93
CA GLY A 155 14.19 17.05 -3.59
C GLY A 155 13.92 15.70 -4.24
N TYR A 156 12.64 15.41 -4.49
CA TYR A 156 12.21 14.21 -5.19
C TYR A 156 11.52 14.59 -6.50
N TYR A 157 12.03 14.08 -7.61
CA TYR A 157 11.39 14.19 -8.92
C TYR A 157 10.58 12.92 -9.19
N GLN A 158 9.26 13.08 -9.24
CA GLN A 158 8.32 12.03 -9.61
C GLN A 158 8.00 12.13 -11.10
N ASN A 159 8.26 11.07 -11.87
CA ASN A 159 7.84 11.05 -13.26
C ASN A 159 6.30 10.98 -13.35
N PRO A 160 5.65 11.88 -14.11
CA PRO A 160 4.20 11.96 -14.15
C PRO A 160 3.55 10.77 -14.86
N ASN A 161 4.21 10.18 -15.85
CA ASN A 161 3.67 9.05 -16.59
C ASN A 161 3.65 7.78 -15.74
N THR A 162 4.75 7.50 -15.03
CA THR A 162 4.84 6.34 -14.13
C THR A 162 3.95 6.53 -12.90
N ALA A 163 3.79 7.76 -12.42
CA ALA A 163 2.83 8.09 -11.35
C ALA A 163 1.39 7.77 -11.78
N VAL A 164 0.96 8.26 -12.94
CA VAL A 164 -0.39 7.98 -13.46
C VAL A 164 -0.57 6.48 -13.72
N GLY A 165 0.40 5.84 -14.37
CA GLY A 165 0.35 4.40 -14.65
C GLY A 165 0.22 3.54 -13.39
N SER A 166 1.00 3.86 -12.35
CA SER A 166 0.93 3.17 -11.06
C SER A 166 -0.43 3.32 -10.38
N ASN A 167 -1.01 4.54 -10.38
CA ASN A 167 -2.33 4.77 -9.80
C ASN A 167 -3.46 4.11 -10.63
N CYS A 168 -3.34 4.09 -11.96
CA CYS A 168 -4.30 3.38 -12.80
C CYS A 168 -4.26 1.87 -12.56
N ALA A 169 -3.07 1.30 -12.36
CA ALA A 169 -2.92 -0.11 -12.02
C ALA A 169 -3.58 -0.46 -10.67
N ASP A 170 -3.45 0.43 -9.67
CA ASP A 170 -4.10 0.35 -8.36
C ASP A 170 -5.63 0.27 -8.49
N ILE A 171 -6.20 1.26 -9.16
CA ILE A 171 -7.64 1.35 -9.40
C ILE A 171 -8.15 0.12 -10.14
N LEU A 172 -7.39 -0.39 -11.11
CA LEU A 172 -7.76 -1.59 -11.85
C LEU A 172 -7.81 -2.83 -10.95
N ALA A 173 -6.84 -3.00 -10.05
CA ALA A 173 -6.82 -4.09 -9.07
C ALA A 173 -7.99 -4.01 -8.09
N ASP A 174 -8.27 -2.82 -7.58
CA ASP A 174 -9.37 -2.56 -6.65
C ASP A 174 -10.74 -2.79 -7.30
N VAL A 175 -10.94 -2.26 -8.51
CA VAL A 175 -12.19 -2.46 -9.27
C VAL A 175 -12.39 -3.93 -9.61
N PHE A 176 -11.34 -4.63 -10.05
CA PHE A 176 -11.41 -6.07 -10.33
C PHE A 176 -11.78 -6.86 -9.07
N SER A 177 -11.06 -6.65 -7.97
CA SER A 177 -11.32 -7.34 -6.70
C SER A 177 -12.74 -7.07 -6.17
N THR A 178 -13.19 -5.81 -6.26
CA THR A 178 -14.52 -5.40 -5.86
C THR A 178 -15.60 -6.05 -6.73
N ALA A 179 -15.42 -6.05 -8.06
CA ALA A 179 -16.37 -6.65 -9.00
C ALA A 179 -16.52 -8.16 -8.78
N ILE A 180 -15.42 -8.89 -8.57
CA ILE A 180 -15.45 -10.32 -8.26
C ILE A 180 -16.13 -10.56 -6.92
N SER A 181 -15.74 -9.83 -5.88
CA SER A 181 -16.32 -9.97 -4.55
C SER A 181 -17.82 -9.69 -4.54
N LEU A 182 -18.28 -8.64 -5.22
CA LEU A 182 -19.70 -8.32 -5.35
C LEU A 182 -20.43 -9.34 -6.21
N GLY A 183 -19.90 -9.70 -7.37
CA GLY A 183 -20.55 -10.61 -8.31
C GLY A 183 -20.86 -11.98 -7.70
N PHE A 184 -19.92 -12.56 -6.96
CA PHE A 184 -20.12 -13.84 -6.30
C PHE A 184 -21.02 -13.71 -5.07
N ASN A 185 -20.87 -12.67 -4.24
CA ASN A 185 -21.74 -12.48 -3.07
C ASN A 185 -23.20 -12.15 -3.46
N LEU A 186 -23.44 -11.44 -4.56
CA LEU A 186 -24.80 -11.16 -5.04
C LEU A 186 -25.54 -12.43 -5.45
N GLN A 187 -24.84 -13.44 -5.98
CA GLN A 187 -25.44 -14.74 -6.27
C GLN A 187 -25.91 -15.43 -4.98
N TYR A 188 -25.16 -15.31 -3.89
CA TYR A 188 -25.54 -15.82 -2.57
C TYR A 188 -26.65 -15.01 -1.90
N LEU A 189 -26.67 -13.69 -2.07
CA LEU A 189 -27.73 -12.83 -1.52
C LEU A 189 -29.08 -13.02 -2.25
N ASN A 190 -29.05 -13.42 -3.52
CA ASN A 190 -30.26 -13.74 -4.27
C ASN A 190 -30.84 -15.13 -3.90
N THR A 191 -30.06 -15.98 -3.23
CA THR A 191 -30.58 -17.20 -2.60
C THR A 191 -31.09 -16.90 -1.19
N ASN A 192 -32.41 -17.02 -1.02
CA ASN A 192 -33.20 -16.99 0.23
C ASN A 192 -32.41 -16.64 1.50
N TRP A 193 -32.49 -15.39 1.95
CA TRP A 193 -31.87 -14.81 3.16
C TRP A 193 -31.93 -15.71 4.41
N MET A 194 -32.99 -16.51 4.53
CA MET A 194 -33.20 -17.50 5.60
C MET A 194 -32.13 -18.60 5.66
N ASN A 195 -31.57 -19.02 4.52
CA ASN A 195 -30.51 -20.03 4.48
C ASN A 195 -29.16 -19.42 4.90
N THR A 196 -28.88 -18.17 4.52
CA THR A 196 -27.67 -17.45 4.91
C THR A 196 -27.63 -17.18 6.42
N LEU A 197 -28.76 -16.78 7.01
CA LEU A 197 -28.91 -16.65 8.48
C LEU A 197 -28.70 -17.97 9.20
N LYS A 198 -29.19 -19.08 8.63
CA LYS A 198 -28.99 -20.42 9.19
C LYS A 198 -27.51 -20.81 9.23
N ILE A 199 -26.77 -20.55 8.16
CA ILE A 199 -25.34 -20.85 8.06
C ILE A 199 -24.54 -19.98 9.05
N ILE A 200 -24.85 -18.68 9.16
CA ILE A 200 -24.17 -17.76 10.09
C ILE A 200 -24.38 -18.16 11.55
N ILE A 201 -25.60 -18.61 11.92
CA ILE A 201 -25.89 -19.10 13.27
C ILE A 201 -25.14 -20.42 13.53
N GLN A 202 -25.02 -21.28 12.52
CA GLN A 202 -24.39 -22.59 12.66
C GLN A 202 -22.86 -22.54 12.67
N GLU A 203 -22.23 -21.53 12.06
CA GLU A 203 -20.77 -21.31 12.13
C GLU A 203 -20.34 -20.57 13.42
N ASN A 204 -21.27 -19.94 14.14
CA ASN A 204 -21.00 -19.23 15.41
C ASN A 204 -21.55 -19.92 16.67
N SER A 205 -22.11 -21.13 16.54
CA SER A 205 -22.50 -22.02 17.65
C SER A 205 -21.47 -23.10 17.87
#